data_AF-A0A969KTG8-F1
#
_entry.id   AF-A0A969KTG8-F1
#
_cell.length_a   1.000
_cell.length_b   1.000
_cell.length_c   1.000
_cell.angle_alpha   90.00
_cell.angle_beta   90.00
_cell.angle_gamma   90.00
#
_symmetry.space_group_name_H-M   'P 1'
#
loop_
_entity.id
_entity.type
_entity.pdbx_description
1 polymer ?
#
loop_
_entity_poly.entity_id
_entity_poly.type
_entity_poly.pdbx_seq_one_letter_code
_entity_poly.pdbx_strand_id
1 'polypeptide(L)'
;MHCEEPCPSPDSMRLRPYQQRVSLNLPATAAGLKQAEQEAKIIAAQLIQHTFDWRQYGVLEGRLRQMDLPQTLEAFEHYFFNQPHRVHASTRTTWQKAYAPYLRKLAAIAQAQPHLSLAEAIYAAVRSTPANSRSRQVCCTALGALAEFCT
;
A
#
# COMPACT_ATOMS: atom_id res chain seq x y z
N MET A 1 15.85 -9.24 22.51
CA MET A 1 15.35 -10.11 21.44
C MET A 1 14.29 -9.34 20.69
N HIS A 2 14.68 -8.60 19.64
CA HIS A 2 13.74 -7.94 18.74
C HIS A 2 13.45 -8.93 17.62
N CYS A 3 12.30 -9.58 17.68
CA CYS A 3 11.77 -10.33 16.55
C CYS A 3 11.24 -9.29 15.57
N GLU A 4 12.06 -8.88 14.60
CA GLU A 4 11.55 -8.15 13.44
C GLU A 4 10.77 -9.15 12.59
N GLU A 5 9.45 -9.09 12.73
CA GLU A 5 8.54 -10.01 12.07
C GLU A 5 8.54 -9.79 10.54
N PRO A 6 8.39 -10.86 9.73
CA PRO A 6 8.54 -10.76 8.28
C PRO A 6 7.43 -9.89 7.67
N CYS A 7 7.87 -8.94 6.85
CA CYS A 7 7.06 -7.91 6.21
C CYS A 7 5.97 -8.53 5.30
N PRO A 8 4.69 -8.17 5.44
CA PRO A 8 3.63 -8.65 4.56
C PRO A 8 3.91 -8.25 3.09
N SER A 9 3.47 -9.09 2.14
CA SER A 9 3.54 -8.73 0.71
C SER A 9 2.71 -7.47 0.44
N PRO A 10 3.13 -6.60 -0.49
CA PRO A 10 2.45 -5.33 -0.76
C PRO A 10 1.00 -5.50 -1.26
N ASP A 11 0.65 -6.66 -1.83
CA ASP A 11 -0.72 -7.00 -2.26
C ASP A 11 -1.57 -7.66 -1.16
N SER A 12 -0.97 -7.95 -0.01
CA SER A 12 -1.69 -8.55 1.10
C SER A 12 -2.41 -7.49 1.93
N MET A 13 -3.74 -7.58 2.00
CA MET A 13 -4.55 -6.82 2.96
C MET A 13 -4.24 -7.17 4.44
N ARG A 14 -3.48 -8.23 4.70
CA ARG A 14 -3.12 -8.66 6.05
C ARG A 14 -1.88 -7.91 6.55
N LEU A 15 -2.06 -7.21 7.67
CA LEU A 15 -1.03 -6.41 8.35
C LEU A 15 -0.18 -7.20 9.36
N ARG A 16 -0.55 -8.46 9.64
CA ARG A 16 0.22 -9.36 10.49
C ARG A 16 1.02 -10.33 9.62
N PRO A 17 2.19 -10.78 10.09
CA PRO A 17 2.94 -11.82 9.40
C PRO A 17 2.08 -13.06 9.21
N TYR A 18 2.12 -13.61 8.01
CA TYR A 18 1.54 -14.89 7.70
C TYR A 18 2.32 -15.53 6.55
N GLN A 19 2.06 -16.81 6.31
CA GLN A 19 2.69 -17.53 5.22
C GLN A 19 2.29 -16.97 3.86
N GLN A 20 3.26 -16.39 3.16
CA GLN A 20 3.11 -15.89 1.79
C GLN A 20 3.52 -16.96 0.77
N ARG A 21 2.97 -16.90 -0.43
CA ARG A 21 3.37 -17.73 -1.57
C ARG A 21 4.00 -16.85 -2.64
N VAL A 22 5.16 -17.24 -3.15
CA VAL A 22 5.86 -16.59 -4.25
C VAL A 22 5.80 -17.49 -5.48
N SER A 23 5.20 -16.99 -6.56
CA SER A 23 5.15 -17.70 -7.84
C SER A 23 6.35 -17.31 -8.70
N LEU A 24 7.27 -18.26 -8.92
CA LEU A 24 8.48 -18.03 -9.71
C LEU A 24 8.28 -18.21 -11.23
N ASN A 25 7.08 -18.64 -11.67
CA ASN A 25 6.76 -18.94 -13.08
C ASN A 25 7.76 -19.89 -13.76
N LEU A 26 8.39 -20.78 -12.99
CA LEU A 26 9.33 -21.78 -13.50
C LEU A 26 8.58 -23.02 -14.00
N PRO A 27 9.07 -23.67 -15.07
CA PRO A 27 8.47 -24.90 -15.57
C PRO A 27 8.63 -26.02 -14.55
N ALA A 28 7.62 -26.90 -14.44
CA ALA A 28 7.61 -28.05 -13.54
C ALA A 28 8.51 -29.21 -14.04
N THR A 29 9.78 -28.89 -14.30
CA THR A 29 10.84 -29.83 -14.71
C THR A 29 11.88 -29.97 -13.61
N ALA A 30 12.71 -31.01 -13.65
CA ALA A 30 13.81 -31.17 -12.69
C ALA A 30 14.79 -29.99 -12.68
N ALA A 31 15.00 -29.34 -13.83
CA ALA A 31 15.79 -28.11 -13.93
C ALA A 31 15.09 -26.93 -13.27
N GLY A 32 13.78 -26.76 -13.49
CA GLY A 32 12.98 -25.72 -12.84
C GLY A 32 12.89 -25.89 -11.33
N LEU A 33 12.88 -27.13 -10.82
CA LEU A 33 12.94 -27.40 -9.37
C LEU A 33 14.27 -26.95 -8.76
N LYS A 34 15.42 -27.22 -9.42
CA LYS A 34 16.73 -26.74 -8.96
C LYS A 34 16.81 -25.22 -8.95
N GLN A 35 16.25 -24.57 -9.97
CA GLN A 35 16.18 -23.11 -10.03
C GLN A 35 15.30 -22.55 -8.91
N ALA A 36 14.14 -23.16 -8.64
CA ALA A 36 13.28 -22.76 -7.53
C ALA A 36 13.97 -22.91 -6.17
N GLU A 37 14.75 -23.97 -5.97
CA GLU A 37 15.54 -24.17 -4.75
C GLU A 37 16.63 -23.09 -4.60
N GLN A 38 17.30 -22.72 -5.70
CA GLN A 38 18.31 -21.67 -5.69
C GLN A 38 17.69 -20.31 -5.36
N GLU A 39 16.54 -19.97 -5.96
CA GLU A 39 15.79 -18.76 -5.64
C GLU A 39 15.35 -18.74 -4.17
N ALA A 40 14.86 -19.86 -3.64
CA ALA A 40 14.49 -19.95 -2.23
C ALA A 40 15.68 -19.65 -1.29
N LYS A 41 16.90 -20.06 -1.65
CA LYS A 41 18.12 -19.72 -0.88
C LYS A 41 18.46 -18.24 -0.97
N ILE A 42 18.29 -17.61 -2.14
CA ILE A 42 18.50 -16.17 -2.32
C ILE A 42 17.51 -15.38 -1.46
N ILE A 43 16.22 -15.72 -1.52
CA ILE A 43 15.17 -15.10 -0.70
C ILE A 43 15.51 -15.25 0.79
N ALA A 44 15.89 -16.45 1.24
CA ALA A 44 16.28 -16.69 2.62
C ALA A 44 17.47 -15.81 3.05
N ALA A 45 18.50 -15.69 2.20
CA ALA A 45 19.64 -14.84 2.47
C ALA A 45 19.26 -13.35 2.55
N GLN A 46 18.39 -12.87 1.66
CA GLN A 46 17.88 -11.50 1.67
C GLN A 46 17.04 -11.20 2.91
N LEU A 47 16.22 -12.17 3.37
CA LEU A 47 15.44 -12.04 4.60
C LEU A 47 16.35 -11.93 5.84
N ILE A 48 17.40 -12.76 5.92
CA ILE A 48 18.41 -12.69 7.01
C ILE A 48 19.15 -11.34 6.99
N GLN A 49 19.42 -10.79 5.80
CA GLN A 49 20.13 -9.52 5.64
C GLN A 49 19.22 -8.29 5.72
N HIS A 50 17.90 -8.47 5.92
CA HIS A 50 16.91 -7.38 5.87
C HIS A 50 16.92 -6.58 4.55
N THR A 51 17.34 -7.21 3.45
CA THR A 51 17.41 -6.61 2.11
C THR A 51 16.35 -7.16 1.16
N PHE A 52 15.47 -8.03 1.67
CA PHE A 52 14.39 -8.61 0.87
C PHE A 52 13.41 -7.56 0.37
N ASP A 53 13.07 -7.65 -0.91
CA ASP A 53 12.22 -6.69 -1.59
C ASP A 53 11.16 -7.41 -2.45
N TRP A 54 9.91 -7.30 -2.03
CA TRP A 54 8.75 -7.87 -2.73
C TRP A 54 8.61 -7.37 -4.18
N ARG A 55 9.17 -6.21 -4.54
CA ARG A 55 9.13 -5.69 -5.91
C ARG A 55 9.78 -6.63 -6.92
N GLN A 56 10.76 -7.43 -6.49
CA GLN A 56 11.48 -8.41 -7.33
C GLN A 56 10.60 -9.63 -7.70
N TYR A 57 9.56 -9.90 -6.92
CA TYR A 57 8.75 -11.11 -7.02
C TYR A 57 7.27 -10.86 -7.32
N GLY A 58 6.86 -9.59 -7.43
CA GLY A 58 5.46 -9.22 -7.62
C GLY A 58 4.92 -9.48 -9.02
N VAL A 59 3.93 -10.37 -9.08
CA VAL A 59 2.93 -10.47 -10.16
C VAL A 59 2.18 -9.14 -10.23
N LEU A 60 2.17 -8.57 -11.41
CA LEU A 60 1.77 -7.20 -11.70
C LEU A 60 0.27 -7.15 -12.06
N GLU A 61 -0.61 -7.68 -11.21
CA GLU A 61 -2.07 -7.63 -11.42
C GLU A 61 -2.74 -6.90 -10.25
N GLY A 62 -3.09 -5.63 -10.30
CA GLY A 62 -3.09 -4.71 -11.43
C GLY A 62 -3.25 -3.25 -10.98
N ARG A 63 -2.99 -2.35 -11.93
CA ARG A 63 -3.25 -0.89 -11.94
C ARG A 63 -2.45 0.03 -11.00
N LEU A 64 -1.97 -0.41 -9.84
CA LEU A 64 -1.26 0.50 -8.93
C LEU A 64 0.23 0.71 -9.21
N ARG A 65 0.83 -0.04 -10.15
CA ARG A 65 2.25 0.09 -10.50
C ARG A 65 2.58 1.26 -11.45
N GLN A 66 1.61 2.02 -11.95
CA GLN A 66 1.89 3.07 -12.95
C GLN A 66 1.15 4.39 -12.79
N MET A 67 0.21 4.54 -11.85
CA MET A 67 -0.20 5.90 -11.48
C MET A 67 0.75 6.40 -10.41
N ASP A 68 1.48 7.47 -10.75
CA ASP A 68 2.23 8.23 -9.76
C ASP A 68 1.26 8.64 -8.64
N LEU A 69 1.67 8.52 -7.37
CA LEU A 69 0.78 8.83 -6.24
C LEU A 69 0.14 10.23 -6.36
N PRO A 70 0.86 11.29 -6.78
CA PRO A 70 0.28 12.59 -7.09
C PRO A 70 -0.85 12.52 -8.15
N GLN A 71 -0.66 11.78 -9.24
CA GLN A 71 -1.69 11.62 -10.27
C GLN A 71 -2.92 10.88 -9.74
N THR A 72 -2.70 9.89 -8.88
CA THR A 72 -3.79 9.15 -8.22
C THR A 72 -4.60 10.07 -7.31
N LEU A 73 -3.93 10.93 -6.54
CA LEU A 73 -4.58 11.88 -5.65
C LEU A 73 -5.38 12.94 -6.41
N GLU A 74 -4.85 13.44 -7.53
CA GLU A 74 -5.55 14.38 -8.42
C GLU A 74 -6.78 13.72 -9.07
N ALA A 75 -6.64 12.50 -9.59
CA ALA A 75 -7.75 11.75 -10.15
C ALA A 75 -8.85 11.47 -9.10
N PHE A 76 -8.45 11.14 -7.88
CA PHE A 76 -9.37 10.96 -6.76
C PHE A 76 -10.10 12.25 -6.38
N GLU A 77 -9.41 13.40 -6.40
CA GLU A 77 -10.03 14.71 -6.16
C GLU A 77 -11.12 15.00 -7.21
N HIS A 78 -10.80 14.82 -8.49
CA HIS A 78 -11.77 14.98 -9.57
C HIS A 78 -12.96 14.01 -9.42
N TYR A 79 -12.68 12.74 -9.13
CA TYR A 79 -13.70 11.73 -8.90
C TYR A 79 -14.62 12.13 -7.73
N PHE A 80 -14.06 12.63 -6.62
CA PHE A 80 -14.81 13.05 -5.44
C PHE A 80 -15.79 14.19 -5.74
N PHE A 81 -15.35 15.19 -6.51
CA PHE A 81 -16.18 16.35 -6.85
C PHE A 81 -17.22 16.07 -7.95
N ASN A 82 -16.95 15.12 -8.85
CA ASN A 82 -17.84 14.79 -9.95
C ASN A 82 -18.94 13.78 -9.57
N GLN A 83 -19.02 13.36 -8.31
CA GLN A 83 -20.07 12.43 -7.90
C GLN A 83 -21.46 13.12 -7.91
N PRO A 84 -22.46 12.56 -8.61
CA PRO A 84 -23.76 13.21 -8.83
C PRO A 84 -24.56 13.48 -7.56
N HIS A 85 -24.23 12.81 -6.44
CA HIS A 85 -24.87 13.00 -5.13
C HIS A 85 -24.14 14.01 -4.23
N ARG A 86 -23.05 14.64 -4.68
CA ARG A 86 -22.19 15.52 -3.87
C ARG A 86 -22.19 16.98 -4.33
N VAL A 87 -23.26 17.44 -4.98
CA VAL A 87 -23.36 18.78 -5.61
C VAL A 87 -23.59 19.95 -4.62
N HIS A 88 -23.41 19.73 -3.31
CA HIS A 88 -23.68 20.74 -2.28
C HIS A 88 -22.43 21.52 -1.88
N ALA A 89 -22.59 22.78 -1.46
CA ALA A 89 -21.50 23.65 -0.98
C ALA A 89 -20.69 23.02 0.19
N SER A 90 -21.32 22.13 0.96
CA SER A 90 -20.71 21.35 2.05
C SER A 90 -19.64 20.35 1.57
N THR A 91 -19.66 19.94 0.30
CA THR A 91 -18.70 19.01 -0.29
C THR A 91 -17.29 19.60 -0.31
N ARG A 92 -17.15 20.87 -0.68
CA ARG A 92 -15.85 21.56 -0.69
C ARG A 92 -15.27 21.72 0.71
N THR A 93 -16.11 22.07 1.69
CA THR A 93 -15.69 22.17 3.09
C THR A 93 -15.31 20.80 3.66
N THR A 94 -16.05 19.75 3.31
CA THR A 94 -15.74 18.37 3.70
C THR A 94 -14.41 17.92 3.12
N TRP A 95 -14.17 18.17 1.83
CA TRP A 95 -12.87 17.88 1.21
C TRP A 95 -11.71 18.58 1.94
N GLN A 96 -11.81 19.89 2.11
CA GLN A 96 -10.76 20.71 2.72
C GLN A 96 -10.45 20.34 4.17
N LYS A 97 -11.48 20.00 4.97
CA LYS A 97 -11.31 19.72 6.40
C LYS A 97 -11.07 18.24 6.71
N ALA A 98 -11.68 17.34 5.95
CA ALA A 98 -11.73 15.91 6.28
C ALA A 98 -10.91 15.03 5.35
N TYR A 99 -10.63 15.43 4.11
CA TYR A 99 -9.89 14.60 3.15
C TYR A 99 -8.49 15.15 2.87
N ALA A 100 -8.40 16.38 2.38
CA ALA A 100 -7.14 17.00 1.94
C ALA A 100 -5.99 16.92 2.96
N PRO A 101 -6.19 17.14 4.29
CA PRO A 101 -5.10 17.05 5.26
C PRO A 101 -4.48 15.65 5.34
N TYR A 102 -5.28 14.59 5.25
CA TYR A 102 -4.82 13.22 5.37
C TYR A 102 -4.23 12.69 4.06
N LEU A 103 -4.75 13.14 2.91
CA LEU A 103 -4.16 12.86 1.60
C LEU A 103 -2.77 13.50 1.44
N ARG A 104 -2.61 14.75 1.91
CA ARG A 104 -1.28 15.41 1.96
C ARG A 104 -0.32 14.68 2.89
N LYS A 105 -0.81 14.21 4.04
CA LYS A 105 -0.01 13.42 4.99
C LYS A 105 0.45 12.11 4.36
N LEU A 106 -0.43 11.42 3.63
CA LEU A 106 -0.08 10.21 2.86
C LEU A 106 1.02 10.50 1.84
N ALA A 107 0.86 11.57 1.04
CA ALA A 107 1.86 11.96 0.05
C ALA A 107 3.23 12.25 0.68
N ALA A 108 3.25 12.96 1.81
CA ALA A 108 4.50 13.24 2.54
C ALA A 108 5.19 11.96 3.06
N ILE A 109 4.41 10.99 3.56
CA ILE A 109 4.95 9.69 4.01
C ILE A 109 5.51 8.90 2.85
N ALA A 110 4.78 8.81 1.73
CA ALA A 110 5.24 8.11 0.54
C ALA A 110 6.49 8.75 -0.06
N GLN A 111 6.59 10.08 -0.04
CA GLN A 111 7.78 10.80 -0.49
C GLN A 111 8.99 10.56 0.44
N ALA A 112 8.78 10.54 1.75
CA ALA A 112 9.84 10.26 2.73
C ALA A 112 10.30 8.80 2.70
N GLN A 113 9.42 7.88 2.28
CA GLN A 113 9.66 6.43 2.29
C GLN A 113 9.24 5.82 0.95
N PRO A 114 10.00 6.06 -0.15
CA PRO A 114 9.61 5.66 -1.51
C PRO A 114 9.62 4.14 -1.75
N HIS A 115 10.09 3.36 -0.77
CA HIS A 115 10.05 1.90 -0.81
C HIS A 115 8.71 1.33 -0.33
N LEU A 116 7.86 2.13 0.33
CA LEU A 116 6.56 1.68 0.79
C LEU A 116 5.58 1.55 -0.37
N SER A 117 4.81 0.48 -0.35
CA SER A 117 3.58 0.35 -1.13
C SER A 117 2.51 1.35 -0.68
N LEU A 118 1.50 1.58 -1.52
CA LEU A 118 0.36 2.42 -1.15
C LEU A 118 -0.33 1.94 0.14
N ALA A 119 -0.50 0.62 0.30
CA ALA A 119 -1.11 0.02 1.48
C ALA A 119 -0.28 0.30 2.76
N GLU A 120 1.04 0.15 2.67
CA GLU A 120 1.95 0.46 3.79
C GLU A 120 1.96 1.96 4.13
N ALA A 121 1.94 2.83 3.12
CA ALA A 121 1.86 4.28 3.30
C ALA A 121 0.55 4.70 3.97
N ILE A 122 -0.60 4.12 3.56
CA ILE A 122 -1.91 4.32 4.20
C ILE A 122 -1.85 3.88 5.67
N TYR A 123 -1.30 2.70 5.94
CA TYR A 123 -1.15 2.19 7.30
C TYR A 123 -0.28 3.12 8.17
N ALA A 124 0.84 3.59 7.64
CA ALA A 124 1.72 4.55 8.32
C ALA A 124 1.00 5.89 8.61
N ALA A 125 0.19 6.40 7.69
CA ALA A 125 -0.62 7.60 7.89
C ALA A 125 -1.66 7.45 9.02
N VAL A 126 -2.34 6.29 9.07
CA VAL A 126 -3.29 5.96 10.14
C VAL A 126 -2.59 5.79 11.49
N ARG A 127 -1.43 5.11 11.51
CA ARG A 127 -0.66 4.85 12.75
C ARG A 127 -0.04 6.12 13.34
N SER A 128 0.36 7.07 12.49
CA SER A 128 0.85 8.39 12.92
C SER A 128 -0.27 9.35 13.38
N THR A 129 -1.52 8.88 13.46
CA THR A 129 -2.65 9.66 13.98
C THR A 129 -3.06 9.08 15.34
N PRO A 130 -3.30 9.91 16.39
CA PRO A 130 -3.56 9.42 17.74
C PRO A 130 -4.67 8.36 17.79
N ALA A 131 -4.42 7.26 18.51
CA ALA A 131 -5.41 6.20 18.70
C ALA A 131 -6.69 6.74 19.38
N ASN A 132 -7.83 6.12 19.07
CA ASN A 132 -9.15 6.44 19.65
C ASN A 132 -9.57 7.93 19.54
N SER A 133 -9.11 8.61 18.49
CA SER A 133 -9.43 10.02 18.24
C SER A 133 -10.40 10.19 17.08
N ARG A 134 -11.17 11.28 17.11
CA ARG A 134 -12.01 11.69 15.98
C ARG A 134 -11.20 11.92 14.71
N SER A 135 -9.97 12.45 14.83
CA SER A 135 -9.08 12.63 13.69
C SER A 135 -8.67 11.29 13.07
N ARG A 136 -8.46 10.24 13.86
CA ARG A 136 -8.17 8.90 13.32
C ARG A 136 -9.37 8.29 12.59
N GLN A 137 -10.58 8.48 13.09
CA GLN A 137 -11.78 8.06 12.37
C GLN A 137 -11.90 8.76 11.01
N VAL A 138 -11.68 10.08 10.97
CA VAL A 138 -11.70 10.86 9.72
C VAL A 138 -10.57 10.44 8.78
N CYS A 139 -9.37 10.20 9.30
CA CYS A 139 -8.24 9.67 8.54
C CYS A 139 -8.59 8.34 7.85
N CYS A 140 -9.11 7.37 8.61
CA CYS A 140 -9.53 6.09 8.04
C CYS A 140 -10.65 6.24 7.00
N THR A 141 -11.58 7.18 7.20
CA THR A 141 -12.65 7.46 6.23
C THR A 141 -12.07 7.99 4.91
N ALA A 142 -11.18 8.98 4.99
CA ALA A 142 -10.58 9.59 3.81
C ALA A 142 -9.69 8.62 3.03
N LEU A 143 -8.83 7.87 3.74
CA LEU A 143 -7.92 6.91 3.12
C LEU A 143 -8.63 5.63 2.66
N GLY A 144 -9.72 5.23 3.33
CA GLY A 144 -10.59 4.15 2.89
C GLY A 144 -11.25 4.49 1.55
N ALA A 145 -11.82 5.69 1.43
CA ALA A 145 -12.39 6.15 0.16
C ALA A 145 -11.37 6.23 -0.98
N LEU A 146 -10.11 6.60 -0.69
CA LEU A 146 -9.02 6.55 -1.66
C LEU A 146 -8.73 5.09 -2.07
N ALA A 147 -8.65 4.16 -1.12
CA ALA A 147 -8.38 2.76 -1.41
C ALA A 147 -9.49 2.12 -2.27
N GLU A 148 -10.75 2.44 -1.97
CA GLU A 148 -11.92 2.04 -2.78
C GLU A 148 -11.86 2.60 -4.20
N PHE A 149 -11.40 3.84 -4.39
CA PHE A 149 -11.20 4.43 -5.71
C PHE A 149 -10.10 3.72 -6.51
N CYS A 150 -9.07 3.22 -5.83
CA CYS A 150 -7.92 2.55 -6.43
C CYS A 150 -8.14 1.08 -6.80
N THR A 151 -9.23 0.46 -6.33
CA THR A 151 -9.56 -0.97 -6.58
C THR A 151 -10.45 -1.13 -7.80
#